data_AF-A0A350CTY9-F1
#
_entry.id   AF-A0A350CTY9-F1
#
_cell.length_a   1.000
_cell.length_b   1.000
_cell.length_c   1.000
_cell.angle_alpha   90.00
_cell.angle_beta   90.00
_cell.angle_gamma   90.00
#
_symmetry.space_group_name_H-M   'P 1'
#
loop_
_entity.id
_entity.type
_entity.pdbx_description
1 polymer ?
#
loop_
_entity_poly.entity_id
_entity_poly.type
_entity_poly.pdbx_seq_one_letter_code
_entity_poly.pdbx_strand_id
1 'polypeptide(L)' 'MDAEIYLDANATSPVLPAAIAAAQAALQDDFGNPSSSHGAGLRARAILDAVAAAG' A
#
# COMPACT_ATOMS: atom_id res chain seq x y z
N MET A 1 3.89 -28.80 -14.19
CA MET A 1 4.38 -27.82 -13.21
C MET A 1 3.33 -27.82 -12.13
N ASP A 2 3.57 -28.60 -11.09
CA ASP A 2 2.58 -28.75 -10.01
C ASP A 2 2.48 -27.43 -9.24
N ALA A 3 1.26 -27.08 -8.82
CA ALA A 3 1.03 -25.87 -8.04
C ALA A 3 1.71 -26.01 -6.68
N GLU A 4 2.61 -25.09 -6.36
CA GLU A 4 3.25 -25.03 -5.05
C GLU A 4 2.20 -24.75 -3.98
N ILE A 5 2.13 -25.62 -2.96
CA ILE A 5 1.24 -25.44 -1.81
C ILE A 5 2.02 -24.67 -0.75
N TYR A 6 1.66 -23.41 -0.52
CA TYR A 6 2.31 -22.54 0.46
C TYR A 6 1.80 -22.83 1.88
N LEU A 7 2.66 -23.42 2.73
CA LEU A 7 2.33 -23.82 4.10
C LEU A 7 3.05 -23.00 5.18
N ASP A 8 3.72 -21.91 4.81
CA ASP A 8 4.53 -21.08 5.72
C ASP A 8 3.90 -19.71 6.02
N ALA A 9 2.58 -19.70 6.25
CA ALA A 9 1.82 -18.47 6.54
C ALA A 9 2.30 -17.71 7.80
N ASN A 10 3.07 -18.38 8.67
CA ASN A 10 3.66 -17.80 9.87
C ASN A 10 4.89 -16.94 9.56
N ALA A 11 5.63 -17.22 8.48
CA ALA A 11 6.77 -16.41 8.08
C ALA A 11 6.34 -15.18 7.25
N THR A 12 5.52 -15.40 6.22
CA THR A 12 4.88 -14.34 5.44
C THR A 12 3.51 -14.81 4.96
N SER A 13 2.68 -13.88 4.48
CA SER A 13 1.36 -14.23 3.94
C SER A 13 1.23 -13.71 2.52
N PRO A 14 0.47 -14.39 1.65
CA PRO A 14 0.09 -13.85 0.35
C PRO A 14 -0.54 -12.47 0.53
N VAL A 15 -0.06 -11.49 -0.24
CA VAL A 15 -0.60 -10.13 -0.18
C VAL A 15 -2.02 -10.15 -0.73
N LEU A 16 -2.96 -9.56 0.01
CA LEU A 16 -4.34 -9.43 -0.45
C LEU A 16 -4.38 -8.61 -1.75
N PRO A 17 -5.20 -8.99 -2.75
CA PRO A 17 -5.31 -8.24 -4.00
C PRO A 17 -5.59 -6.75 -3.81
N ALA A 18 -6.42 -6.39 -2.81
CA ALA A 18 -6.71 -5.01 -2.47
C ALA A 18 -5.47 -4.24 -1.97
N ALA A 19 -4.60 -4.89 -1.21
CA ALA A 19 -3.36 -4.27 -0.72
C ALA A 19 -2.36 -4.06 -1.86
N ILE A 20 -2.29 -4.99 -2.83
CA ILE A 20 -1.50 -4.83 -4.05
C ILE A 20 -2.00 -3.62 -4.85
N ALA A 21 -3.32 -3.53 -5.10
CA ALA A 21 -3.91 -2.43 -5.85
C ALA A 21 -3.69 -1.07 -5.17
N ALA A 22 -3.85 -0.99 -3.85
CA ALA A 22 -3.59 0.22 -3.08
C ALA A 22 -2.12 0.63 -3.16
N ALA A 23 -1.19 -0.32 -3.03
CA ALA A 23 0.25 -0.05 -3.17
C ALA A 23 0.60 0.43 -4.59
N GLN A 24 0.01 -0.17 -5.63
CA GLN A 24 0.22 0.26 -7.01
C GLN A 24 -0.26 1.70 -7.24
N ALA A 25 -1.48 2.03 -6.82
CA ALA A 25 -2.03 3.38 -6.94
C ALA A 25 -1.18 4.42 -6.20
N ALA A 26 -0.76 4.10 -4.97
CA ALA A 26 0.11 4.97 -4.19
C ALA A 26 1.45 5.27 -4.89
N LEU A 27 2.01 4.28 -5.59
CA LEU A 27 3.27 4.42 -6.31
C LEU A 27 3.12 5.12 -7.67
N GLN A 28 2.00 4.93 -8.36
CA GLN A 28 1.80 5.44 -9.71
C GLN A 28 1.20 6.85 -9.72
N ASP A 29 0.17 7.09 -8.91
CA ASP A 29 -0.69 8.27 -9.02
C ASP A 29 -0.56 9.24 -7.84
N ASP A 30 -0.30 8.72 -6.65
CA ASP A 30 -0.29 9.48 -5.40
C ASP A 30 1.10 9.60 -4.75
N PHE A 31 2.15 9.42 -5.56
CA PHE A 31 3.52 9.61 -5.10
C PHE A 31 3.74 11.06 -4.62
N GLY A 32 4.59 11.23 -3.60
CA GLY A 32 4.94 12.54 -3.08
C GLY A 32 5.60 12.48 -1.71
N ASN A 33 6.18 13.61 -1.29
CA ASN A 33 6.65 13.78 0.07
C ASN A 33 5.49 14.33 0.93
N PRO A 34 4.96 13.58 1.91
CA PRO A 34 3.85 14.02 2.78
C PRO A 34 4.12 15.29 3.58
N SER A 35 5.39 15.72 3.68
CA SER A 35 5.79 16.96 4.35
C SER A 35 5.82 18.17 3.42
N SER A 36 5.61 17.99 2.11
CA SER A 36 5.51 19.08 1.15
C SER A 36 4.09 19.66 1.11
N SER A 37 3.98 20.98 0.99
CA SER A 37 2.71 21.69 0.80
C SER A 37 2.21 21.71 -0.65
N HIS A 38 3.00 21.19 -1.60
CA HIS A 38 2.58 21.07 -2.99
C HIS A 38 1.56 19.92 -3.17
N GLY A 39 0.75 19.98 -4.23
CA GLY A 39 -0.40 19.08 -4.41
C GLY A 39 -0.09 17.58 -4.31
N ALA A 40 1.04 17.12 -4.84
CA ALA A 40 1.47 15.72 -4.71
C ALA A 40 1.79 15.33 -3.26
N GLY A 41 2.40 16.25 -2.48
CA GLY A 41 2.65 16.05 -1.06
C GLY A 41 1.38 15.99 -0.23
N LEU A 42 0.39 16.83 -0.56
CA LEU A 42 -0.93 16.80 0.10
C LEU A 42 -1.69 15.49 -0.16
N ARG A 43 -1.63 14.95 -1.38
CA ARG A 43 -2.22 13.63 -1.70
C ARG A 43 -1.52 12.51 -0.94
N ALA A 44 -0.19 12.49 -0.92
CA ALA A 44 0.58 11.51 -0.16
C ALA A 44 0.28 11.58 1.35
N ARG A 45 0.09 12.79 1.90
CA ARG A 45 -0.32 12.98 3.30
C ARG A 45 -1.71 12.41 3.57
N ALA A 46 -2.68 12.68 2.69
CA ALA A 46 -4.04 12.18 2.84
C ALA A 46 -4.11 10.64 2.92
N ILE A 47 -3.26 9.93 2.18
CA ILE A 47 -3.16 8.46 2.26
C ILE A 47 -2.69 8.03 3.66
N LEU A 48 -1.64 8.64 4.19
CA LEU A 48 -1.13 8.31 5.54
C LEU A 48 -2.17 8.57 6.63
N ASP A 49 -2.87 9.70 6.53
CA ASP A 49 -3.88 10.09 7.50
C ASP A 49 -5.08 9.13 7.47
N ALA A 50 -5.48 8.67 6.27
CA ALA A 50 -6.55 7.68 6.11
C ALA A 50 -6.21 6.33 6.75
N VAL A 51 -4.95 5.89 6.65
CA VAL A 51 -4.47 4.65 7.30
C VAL A 51 -4.46 4.81 8.82
N ALA A 52 -3.97 5.94 9.33
CA ALA A 52 -3.91 6.20 10.77
C ALA A 52 -5.31 6.26 11.42
N ALA A 53 -6.33 6.72 10.68
CA ALA A 53 -7.71 6.77 11.16
C ALA A 53 -8.43 5.40 11.16
N ALA A 54 -7.90 4.40 10.44
CA ALA A 54 -8.53 3.09 10.25
C ALA A 54 -8.06 2.01 11.26
N GLY A 55 -7.06 2.31 12.09
CA GLY A 55 -6.53 1.41 13.12
C GLY A 55 -7.01 1.77 14.52
#